data_AF-A0A8B6G145-F1
#
_entry.id   AF-A0A8B6G145-F1
#
_cell.length_a   1.000
_cell.length_b   1.000
_cell.length_c   1.000
_cell.angle_alpha   90.00
_cell.angle_beta   90.00
_cell.angle_gamma   90.00
#
_symmetry.space_group_name_H-M   'P 1'
#
loop_
_entity.id
_entity.type
_entity.pdbx_description
1 polymer ?
#
loop_
_entity_poly.entity_id
_entity_poly.type
_entity_poly.pdbx_seq_one_letter_code
_entity_poly.pdbx_strand_id
1 'polypeptide(L)'
;MRTSDLYKSSGIEINEDWITEIAKINEEIHDNENNSEEQEDNQDQNDSDNDSDHFSEVDESETHVGNTDTLLDHIPDDNPLCDTGLTFAPGEGQRPISLYSDPDAEYLSFPTIFCGQRRPDNKDRSVSVHYTDIVKWELRSMDRRVAQSVPNIFFKLKKIQLKNISDKVNLALRRCQSEGKKWTAKDVLNPNTVNDLVRLDEGYYIFRSLRNSPVYLEKRKKDLFAMIRQLGLPTWFGSLSSADTNWKDLLRILGKLNDGKEYTDNELEEMDWHQKSKLVQKDPVTCSRYFDYRVQQFINLVLKK
;
A
#
# COMPACT_ATOMS: atom_id res chain seq x y z
N MET A 1 -22.02 -7.99 15.82
CA MET A 1 -20.92 -8.98 15.97
C MET A 1 -21.40 -10.32 16.53
N ARG A 2 -22.19 -10.38 17.63
CA ARG A 2 -22.77 -11.64 18.17
C ARG A 2 -23.68 -12.44 17.20
N THR A 3 -24.10 -11.84 16.10
CA THR A 3 -24.99 -12.41 15.08
C THR A 3 -24.28 -12.83 13.79
N SER A 4 -22.99 -12.49 13.62
CA SER A 4 -22.27 -12.85 12.39
C SER A 4 -21.87 -14.32 12.44
N ASP A 5 -22.23 -15.06 11.39
CA ASP A 5 -21.85 -16.47 11.23
C ASP A 5 -20.33 -16.64 11.10
N LEU A 6 -19.65 -15.66 10.51
CA LEU A 6 -18.20 -15.67 10.36
C LEU A 6 -17.50 -15.66 11.73
N TYR A 7 -17.85 -14.71 12.59
CA TYR A 7 -17.21 -14.59 13.90
C TYR A 7 -17.48 -15.81 14.79
N LYS A 8 -18.69 -16.38 14.72
CA LYS A 8 -19.01 -17.65 15.39
C LYS A 8 -18.18 -18.80 14.85
N SER A 9 -18.06 -18.93 13.53
CA SER A 9 -17.28 -20.00 12.90
C SER A 9 -15.78 -19.92 13.23
N SER A 10 -15.26 -18.71 13.47
CA SER A 10 -13.87 -18.46 13.84
C SER A 10 -13.63 -18.52 15.35
N GLY A 11 -14.65 -18.80 16.17
CA GLY A 11 -14.51 -18.85 17.63
C GLY A 11 -14.18 -17.50 18.27
N ILE A 12 -14.58 -16.39 17.65
CA ILE A 12 -14.28 -15.04 18.14
C ILE A 12 -15.35 -14.62 19.14
N GLU A 13 -14.94 -14.42 20.39
CA GLU A 13 -15.78 -13.90 21.47
C GLU A 13 -15.43 -12.44 21.76
N ILE A 14 -16.44 -11.63 22.07
CA ILE A 14 -16.25 -10.24 22.46
C ILE A 14 -16.07 -10.22 23.97
N ASN A 15 -14.92 -9.74 24.42
CA ASN A 15 -14.78 -9.32 25.81
C ASN A 15 -15.57 -8.01 25.97
N GLU A 16 -16.68 -8.04 26.69
CA GLU A 16 -17.52 -6.85 26.93
C GLU A 16 -16.86 -5.88 27.95
N ASP A 17 -15.95 -6.40 28.76
CA ASP A 17 -15.26 -5.65 29.82
C ASP A 17 -13.93 -5.04 29.34
N TRP A 18 -13.59 -5.20 28.05
CA TRP A 18 -12.31 -4.77 27.47
C TRP A 18 -12.02 -3.27 27.66
N ILE A 19 -13.05 -2.41 27.61
CA ILE A 19 -12.91 -0.97 27.83
C ILE A 19 -12.46 -0.70 29.26
N THR A 20 -13.05 -1.44 30.21
CA THR A 20 -12.73 -1.31 31.64
C THR A 20 -11.35 -1.89 31.95
N GLU A 21 -10.94 -2.96 31.27
CA GLU A 21 -9.59 -3.52 31.38
C GLU A 21 -8.52 -2.57 30.81
N ILE A 22 -8.73 -1.98 29.64
CA ILE A 22 -7.80 -1.01 29.06
C ILE A 22 -7.70 0.25 29.91
N ALA A 23 -8.81 0.74 30.46
CA ALA A 23 -8.79 1.89 31.37
C ALA A 23 -7.88 1.62 32.58
N LYS A 24 -7.98 0.43 33.17
CA LYS A 24 -7.11 0.01 34.30
C LYS A 24 -5.64 -0.11 33.89
N ILE A 25 -5.36 -0.70 32.72
CA ILE A 25 -3.97 -0.83 32.21
C ILE A 25 -3.37 0.55 31.96
N ASN A 26 -4.14 1.49 31.38
CA ASN A 26 -3.66 2.85 31.15
C ASN A 26 -3.42 3.60 32.47
N GLU A 27 -4.25 3.38 33.49
CA GLU A 27 -3.99 3.91 34.85
C GLU A 27 -2.69 3.33 35.44
N GLU A 28 -2.46 2.01 35.32
CA GLU A 28 -1.22 1.35 35.79
C GLU A 28 0.04 1.78 35.02
N ILE A 29 -0.07 2.14 33.74
CA ILE A 29 1.05 2.68 32.95
C ILE A 29 1.35 4.13 33.37
N HIS A 30 0.32 4.95 33.58
CA HIS A 30 0.48 6.33 34.03
C HIS A 30 1.10 6.43 35.42
N ASP A 31 0.82 5.46 36.30
CA ASP A 31 1.44 5.35 37.63
C ASP A 31 2.91 4.88 37.57
N ASN A 32 3.32 4.17 36.51
CA ASN A 32 4.71 3.73 36.32
C ASN A 32 5.59 4.81 35.66
N GLU A 33 5.06 5.61 34.73
CA GLU A 33 5.83 6.71 34.09
C GLU A 33 6.20 7.82 35.08
N ASN A 34 5.36 8.07 36.10
CA ASN A 34 5.64 9.05 37.16
C ASN A 34 6.82 8.66 38.09
N ASN A 35 7.38 7.45 37.98
CA ASN A 35 8.51 6.99 38.80
C ASN A 35 9.86 6.95 38.06
N SER A 36 9.92 7.40 36.80
CA SER A 36 11.15 7.34 35.99
C SER A 36 11.33 8.61 35.14
N GLU A 37 11.38 9.77 35.79
CA GLU A 37 12.00 10.96 35.22
C GLU A 37 13.37 11.17 35.86
N GLU A 38 14.43 10.70 35.20
CA GLU A 38 15.75 11.33 35.30
C GLU A 38 16.60 10.96 34.06
N GLN A 39 16.92 12.02 33.28
CA GLN A 39 18.00 12.17 32.31
C GLN A 39 17.88 11.49 30.94
N GLU A 40 17.66 12.31 29.90
CA GLU A 40 18.51 12.28 28.71
C GLU A 40 18.63 13.70 28.10
N ASP A 41 19.87 14.16 28.04
CA ASP A 41 20.30 15.49 27.62
C ASP A 41 20.82 15.40 26.17
N ASN A 42 20.27 16.26 25.31
CA ASN A 42 20.79 16.83 24.06
C ASN A 42 21.93 16.13 23.28
N GLN A 43 21.69 15.86 21.98
CA GLN A 43 22.64 16.18 20.90
C GLN A 43 21.98 16.12 19.50
N ASP A 44 21.39 17.22 19.05
CA ASP A 44 21.16 17.47 17.62
C ASP A 44 22.36 18.22 17.04
N GLN A 45 23.10 17.57 16.15
CA GLN A 45 24.14 18.19 15.35
C GLN A 45 23.51 18.87 14.13
N ASN A 46 23.67 20.18 14.07
CA ASN A 46 23.45 21.00 12.89
C ASN A 46 24.39 20.56 11.75
N ASP A 47 23.84 20.10 10.63
CA ASP A 47 24.52 20.20 9.33
C ASP A 47 23.74 21.17 8.45
N SER A 48 24.30 22.37 8.34
CA SER A 48 23.81 23.45 7.49
C SER A 48 24.42 23.33 6.10
N ASP A 49 23.76 22.61 5.19
CA ASP A 49 24.03 22.71 3.76
C ASP A 49 22.96 23.61 3.11
N ASN A 50 23.39 24.85 2.87
CA ASN A 50 22.59 25.95 2.37
C ASN A 50 22.51 25.87 0.84
N ASP A 51 21.70 24.94 0.32
CA ASP A 51 21.30 24.92 -1.09
C ASP A 51 19.97 25.68 -1.24
N SER A 52 20.08 26.93 -1.69
CA SER A 52 18.96 27.82 -1.97
C SER A 52 18.18 27.37 -3.21
N ASP A 53 17.33 26.37 -3.06
CA ASP A 53 16.20 26.05 -3.96
C ASP A 53 15.13 25.20 -3.21
N HIS A 54 14.95 25.46 -1.91
CA HIS A 54 13.97 24.76 -1.08
C HIS A 54 12.56 25.33 -1.28
N PHE A 55 11.91 24.98 -2.39
CA PHE A 55 10.45 25.03 -2.45
C PHE A 55 9.91 23.81 -1.69
N SER A 56 9.65 24.00 -0.39
CA SER A 56 8.80 23.11 0.40
C SER A 56 7.42 23.74 0.52
N GLU A 57 6.38 22.94 0.28
CA GLU A 57 4.99 23.35 0.52
C GLU A 57 4.66 23.45 2.02
N VAL A 58 5.54 22.90 2.87
CA VAL A 58 5.41 22.86 4.33
C VAL A 58 6.35 23.92 4.92
N ASP A 59 5.81 24.82 5.75
CA ASP A 59 6.63 25.73 6.55
C ASP A 59 7.42 24.90 7.58
N GLU A 60 8.70 25.18 7.79
CA GLU A 60 9.57 24.40 8.70
C GLU A 60 9.06 24.40 10.15
N SER A 61 8.18 25.36 10.49
CA SER A 61 7.50 25.47 11.78
C SER A 61 6.30 24.52 11.94
N GLU A 62 5.80 23.92 10.85
CA GLU A 62 4.65 23.04 10.84
C GLU A 62 5.08 21.57 10.96
N THR A 63 4.55 20.87 11.97
CA THR A 63 4.85 19.45 12.21
C THR A 63 4.47 18.64 10.97
N HIS A 64 5.34 17.72 10.52
CA HIS A 64 5.06 16.81 9.41
C HIS A 64 3.87 15.90 9.73
N VAL A 65 2.65 16.40 9.54
CA VAL A 65 1.43 15.62 9.62
C VAL A 65 1.21 15.03 8.24
N GLY A 66 1.87 13.90 7.99
CA GLY A 66 1.75 13.12 6.77
C GLY A 66 1.71 11.63 7.11
N ASN A 67 0.99 10.84 6.31
CA ASN A 67 1.13 9.39 6.43
C ASN A 67 2.52 8.99 5.90
N THR A 68 3.38 8.48 6.77
CA THR A 68 4.76 8.05 6.46
C THR A 68 4.81 6.61 5.90
N ASP A 69 3.65 5.98 5.69
CA ASP A 69 3.55 4.68 5.02
C ASP A 69 4.10 4.76 3.58
N THR A 70 5.39 4.47 3.42
CA THR A 70 6.00 4.37 2.09
C THR A 70 5.93 2.94 1.57
N LEU A 71 5.81 2.80 0.25
CA LEU A 71 6.02 1.52 -0.45
C LEU A 71 7.51 1.20 -0.65
N LEU A 72 8.40 1.99 -0.05
CA LEU A 72 9.81 1.70 -0.03
C LEU A 72 9.99 0.60 1.00
N ASP A 73 10.06 -0.64 0.52
CA ASP A 73 10.70 -1.71 1.27
C ASP A 73 12.15 -1.25 1.47
N HIS A 74 12.44 -0.50 2.54
CA HIS A 74 13.81 -0.28 2.98
C HIS A 74 14.32 -1.66 3.36
N ILE A 75 14.95 -2.31 2.38
CA ILE A 75 15.91 -3.37 2.60
C ILE A 75 17.23 -2.62 2.58
N PRO A 76 17.79 -2.19 3.72
CA PRO A 76 19.20 -1.90 3.73
C PRO A 76 19.89 -3.19 3.29
N ASP A 77 20.65 -3.13 2.21
CA ASP A 77 21.43 -4.26 1.67
C ASP A 77 22.35 -4.90 2.74
N ASP A 78 22.55 -4.21 3.88
CA ASP A 78 23.41 -4.60 5.00
C ASP A 78 22.68 -4.85 6.33
N ASN A 79 21.35 -5.01 6.37
CA ASN A 79 20.69 -5.36 7.64
C ASN A 79 20.59 -6.88 7.83
N PRO A 80 21.46 -7.52 8.64
CA PRO A 80 21.39 -8.96 8.92
C PRO A 80 20.07 -9.38 9.59
N LEU A 81 19.28 -8.44 10.12
CA LEU A 81 17.91 -8.68 10.62
C LEU A 81 16.90 -9.03 9.51
N CYS A 82 17.21 -8.82 8.23
CA CYS A 82 16.35 -9.27 7.14
C CYS A 82 16.56 -10.77 6.83
N ASP A 83 17.78 -11.27 7.03
CA ASP A 83 18.09 -12.71 6.96
C ASP A 83 17.65 -13.45 8.24
N THR A 84 17.63 -12.76 9.38
CA THR A 84 17.00 -13.21 10.61
C THR A 84 15.78 -12.34 10.93
N GLY A 85 14.77 -12.40 10.06
CA GLY A 85 13.47 -11.80 10.36
C GLY A 85 13.06 -12.17 11.78
N LEU A 86 12.80 -11.18 12.62
CA LEU A 86 12.35 -11.41 14.00
C LEU A 86 11.05 -12.22 13.90
N THR A 87 11.19 -13.54 14.03
CA THR A 87 10.12 -14.48 13.74
C THR A 87 9.30 -14.59 15.00
N PHE A 88 8.51 -13.56 15.28
CA PHE A 88 7.49 -13.68 16.30
C PHE A 88 6.40 -14.59 15.72
N ALA A 89 6.42 -15.86 16.12
CA ALA A 89 5.41 -16.81 15.67
C ALA A 89 4.05 -16.36 16.20
N PRO A 90 3.04 -16.16 15.35
CA PRO A 90 1.66 -16.08 15.81
C PRO A 90 1.29 -17.49 16.30
N GLY A 91 1.57 -17.77 17.57
CA GLY A 91 1.47 -19.10 18.18
C GLY A 91 2.75 -19.91 18.04
N GLU A 92 3.39 -20.22 19.17
CA GLU A 92 4.52 -21.15 19.24
C GLU A 92 4.16 -22.48 18.53
N GLY A 93 4.99 -22.88 17.57
CA GLY A 93 4.80 -24.13 16.81
C GLY A 93 3.82 -24.06 15.62
N GLN A 94 3.21 -22.91 15.32
CA GLN A 94 2.36 -22.76 14.13
C GLN A 94 3.12 -22.16 12.94
N ARG A 95 2.81 -22.63 11.72
CA ARG A 95 3.30 -22.03 10.48
C ARG A 95 2.28 -21.00 9.98
N PRO A 96 2.68 -19.74 9.75
CA PRO A 96 1.76 -18.74 9.26
C PRO A 96 1.20 -19.17 7.88
N ILE A 97 -0.11 -19.08 7.75
CA ILE A 97 -0.79 -19.33 6.49
C ILE A 97 -0.58 -18.11 5.59
N SER A 98 -0.36 -18.34 4.29
CA SER A 98 -0.27 -17.24 3.33
C SER A 98 -1.56 -16.44 3.31
N LEU A 99 -1.44 -15.10 3.21
CA LEU A 99 -2.57 -14.16 3.07
C LEU A 99 -3.56 -14.52 1.95
N TYR A 100 -3.08 -15.27 0.95
CA TYR A 100 -3.90 -15.74 -0.16
C TYR A 100 -4.62 -17.07 0.14
N SER A 101 -4.00 -17.95 0.92
CA SER A 101 -4.54 -19.27 1.24
C SER A 101 -5.64 -19.19 2.29
N ASP A 102 -5.63 -18.16 3.13
CA ASP A 102 -6.68 -17.88 4.09
C ASP A 102 -7.83 -17.08 3.41
N PRO A 103 -9.02 -17.69 3.22
CA PRO A 103 -10.16 -16.99 2.62
C PRO A 103 -10.73 -15.89 3.53
N ASP A 104 -10.45 -15.96 4.83
CA ASP A 104 -11.06 -15.13 5.87
C ASP A 104 -10.18 -14.00 6.36
N ALA A 105 -8.88 -14.07 6.08
CA ALA A 105 -7.90 -13.06 6.49
C ALA A 105 -8.38 -11.63 6.21
N GLU A 106 -8.88 -11.34 5.01
CA GLU A 106 -9.36 -10.00 4.67
C GLU A 106 -10.59 -9.56 5.49
N TYR A 107 -11.53 -10.47 5.72
CA TYR A 107 -12.78 -10.17 6.41
C TYR A 107 -12.57 -10.00 7.92
N LEU A 108 -11.64 -10.78 8.48
CA LEU A 108 -11.29 -10.76 9.89
C LEU A 108 -10.33 -9.62 10.24
N SER A 109 -9.39 -9.28 9.36
CA SER A 109 -8.46 -8.16 9.59
C SER A 109 -9.13 -6.78 9.54
N PHE A 110 -10.28 -6.65 8.87
CA PHE A 110 -10.98 -5.36 8.72
C PHE A 110 -12.45 -5.43 9.18
N PRO A 111 -12.69 -5.61 10.49
CA PRO A 111 -14.02 -5.75 11.05
C PRO A 111 -14.90 -4.50 10.86
N THR A 112 -14.29 -3.30 10.84
CA THR A 112 -15.00 -2.03 10.61
C THR A 112 -15.54 -1.89 9.18
N ILE A 113 -14.93 -2.59 8.23
CA ILE A 113 -15.33 -2.58 6.81
C ILE A 113 -16.36 -3.68 6.55
N PHE A 114 -16.02 -4.93 6.90
CA PHE A 114 -16.80 -6.11 6.51
C PHE A 114 -17.79 -6.57 7.57
N CYS A 115 -17.68 -6.10 8.81
CA CYS A 115 -18.60 -6.40 9.91
C CYS A 115 -18.86 -7.91 10.13
N GLY A 116 -17.87 -8.75 9.82
CA GLY A 116 -17.98 -10.19 9.94
C GLY A 116 -18.81 -10.84 8.85
N GLN A 117 -18.94 -10.21 7.68
CA GLN A 117 -19.64 -10.78 6.54
C GLN A 117 -18.65 -11.06 5.43
N ARG A 118 -18.68 -12.30 4.91
CA ARG A 118 -17.92 -12.67 3.72
C ARG A 118 -18.65 -12.15 2.48
N ARG A 119 -17.90 -11.80 1.44
CA ARG A 119 -18.49 -11.65 0.10
C ARG A 119 -18.90 -13.03 -0.42
N PRO A 120 -19.91 -13.11 -1.30
CA PRO A 120 -20.26 -14.35 -1.99
C PRO A 120 -19.06 -14.89 -2.79
N ASP A 121 -18.86 -16.21 -2.76
CA ASP A 121 -17.84 -16.87 -3.58
C ASP A 121 -18.26 -16.79 -5.07
N ASN A 122 -17.31 -16.92 -5.98
CA ASN A 122 -17.59 -16.93 -7.42
C ASN A 122 -18.52 -18.08 -7.82
N LYS A 123 -18.62 -19.15 -7.02
CA LYS A 123 -19.58 -20.25 -7.21
C LYS A 123 -21.03 -19.82 -7.04
N ASP A 124 -21.27 -18.83 -6.18
CA ASP A 124 -22.61 -18.31 -5.86
C ASP A 124 -23.00 -17.13 -6.75
N ARG A 125 -22.08 -16.65 -7.60
CA ARG A 125 -22.29 -15.50 -8.49
C ARG A 125 -22.74 -15.94 -9.88
N SER A 126 -23.60 -15.14 -10.50
CA SER A 126 -23.97 -15.31 -11.91
C SER A 126 -22.80 -15.10 -12.87
N VAL A 127 -21.88 -14.19 -12.52
CA VAL A 127 -20.68 -13.86 -13.29
C VAL A 127 -19.48 -13.93 -12.36
N SER A 128 -18.47 -14.70 -12.75
CA SER A 128 -17.20 -14.76 -12.03
C SER A 128 -16.48 -13.42 -12.09
N VAL A 129 -16.05 -12.91 -10.94
CA VAL A 129 -15.35 -11.63 -10.83
C VAL A 129 -13.94 -11.88 -10.30
N HIS A 130 -12.95 -11.22 -10.90
CA HIS A 130 -11.57 -11.30 -10.42
C HIS A 130 -11.38 -10.40 -9.20
N TYR A 131 -10.50 -10.80 -8.28
CA TYR A 131 -10.25 -10.04 -7.04
C TYR A 131 -9.85 -8.59 -7.31
N THR A 132 -9.06 -8.34 -8.36
CA THR A 132 -8.65 -6.99 -8.78
C THR A 132 -9.83 -6.10 -9.15
N ASP A 133 -10.91 -6.67 -9.71
CA ASP A 133 -12.08 -5.89 -10.10
C ASP A 133 -12.99 -5.60 -8.90
N ILE A 134 -13.04 -6.54 -7.93
CA ILE A 134 -13.65 -6.29 -6.63
C ILE A 134 -12.94 -5.13 -5.93
N VAL A 135 -11.61 -5.15 -5.85
CA VAL A 135 -10.81 -4.08 -5.23
C VAL A 135 -11.06 -2.74 -5.92
N LYS A 136 -11.04 -2.68 -7.27
CA LYS A 136 -11.34 -1.45 -8.00
C LYS A 136 -12.75 -0.93 -7.70
N TRP A 137 -13.74 -1.82 -7.63
CA TRP A 137 -15.11 -1.44 -7.31
C TRP A 137 -15.21 -0.87 -5.90
N GLU A 138 -14.62 -1.53 -4.90
CA GLU A 138 -14.67 -1.08 -3.51
C GLU A 138 -13.97 0.26 -3.29
N LEU A 139 -12.80 0.46 -3.91
CA LEU A 139 -12.08 1.74 -3.84
C LEU A 139 -12.85 2.88 -4.50
N ARG A 140 -13.75 2.57 -5.44
CA ARG A 140 -14.57 3.54 -6.20
C ARG A 140 -16.03 3.57 -5.75
N SER A 141 -16.38 2.80 -4.72
CA SER A 141 -17.75 2.71 -4.22
C SER A 141 -18.17 4.04 -3.61
N MET A 142 -19.48 4.26 -3.59
CA MET A 142 -20.12 5.35 -2.83
C MET A 142 -19.80 5.22 -1.34
N ASP A 143 -19.73 3.98 -0.84
CA ASP A 143 -19.23 3.71 0.49
C ASP A 143 -17.72 3.89 0.53
N ARG A 144 -17.27 4.89 1.28
CA ARG A 144 -15.86 5.29 1.34
C ARG A 144 -15.05 4.55 2.40
N ARG A 145 -15.65 3.69 3.24
CA ARG A 145 -14.93 2.99 4.33
C ARG A 145 -13.67 2.27 3.86
N VAL A 146 -13.72 1.69 2.67
CA VAL A 146 -12.58 1.02 2.03
C VAL A 146 -11.52 2.02 1.56
N ALA A 147 -11.94 3.09 0.90
CA ALA A 147 -11.02 4.09 0.35
C ALA A 147 -10.37 4.96 1.43
N GLN A 148 -11.02 5.10 2.58
CA GLN A 148 -10.50 5.82 3.74
C GLN A 148 -9.56 4.97 4.60
N SER A 149 -9.60 3.65 4.46
CA SER A 149 -8.75 2.75 5.24
C SER A 149 -7.46 2.46 4.50
N VAL A 150 -6.42 3.25 4.78
CA VAL A 150 -5.07 3.04 4.22
C VAL A 150 -4.52 1.63 4.49
N PRO A 151 -4.64 1.06 5.71
CA PRO A 151 -4.21 -0.32 5.96
C PRO A 151 -4.92 -1.34 5.09
N ASN A 152 -6.22 -1.14 4.80
CA ASN A 152 -6.96 -2.00 3.89
C ASN A 152 -6.48 -1.90 2.43
N ILE A 153 -6.13 -0.70 1.99
CA ILE A 153 -5.57 -0.47 0.65
C ILE A 153 -4.25 -1.23 0.51
N PHE A 154 -3.33 -1.11 1.48
CA PHE A 154 -2.05 -1.81 1.45
C PHE A 154 -2.21 -3.33 1.57
N PHE A 155 -3.12 -3.80 2.40
CA PHE A 155 -3.45 -5.23 2.47
C PHE A 155 -3.88 -5.76 1.09
N LYS A 156 -4.79 -5.05 0.41
CA LYS A 156 -5.28 -5.41 -0.93
C LYS A 156 -4.16 -5.40 -1.96
N LEU A 157 -3.31 -4.38 -1.92
CA LEU A 157 -2.12 -4.28 -2.77
C LEU A 157 -1.20 -5.49 -2.56
N LYS A 158 -0.85 -5.79 -1.31
CA LYS A 158 0.05 -6.89 -0.95
C LYS A 158 -0.54 -8.23 -1.38
N LYS A 159 -1.83 -8.48 -1.13
CA LYS A 159 -2.55 -9.68 -1.60
C LYS A 159 -2.50 -9.84 -3.13
N ILE A 160 -2.69 -8.75 -3.89
CA ILE A 160 -2.56 -8.77 -5.36
C ILE A 160 -1.12 -9.05 -5.79
N GLN A 161 -0.13 -8.42 -5.15
CA GLN A 161 1.29 -8.63 -5.45
C GLN A 161 1.73 -10.07 -5.20
N LEU A 162 1.38 -10.64 -4.03
CA LEU A 162 1.67 -12.04 -3.68
C LEU A 162 1.03 -13.01 -4.68
N LYS A 163 -0.23 -12.76 -5.07
CA LYS A 163 -0.88 -13.56 -6.11
C LYS A 163 -0.13 -13.48 -7.43
N ASN A 164 0.22 -12.28 -7.87
CA ASN A 164 0.96 -12.08 -9.12
C ASN A 164 2.32 -12.79 -9.07
N ILE A 165 3.07 -12.69 -7.97
CA ILE A 165 4.35 -13.38 -7.77
C ILE A 165 4.14 -14.91 -7.85
N SER A 166 3.16 -15.44 -7.12
CA SER A 166 2.87 -16.88 -7.11
C SER A 166 2.49 -17.41 -8.49
N ASP A 167 1.57 -16.74 -9.19
CA ASP A 167 1.14 -17.11 -10.54
C ASP A 167 2.32 -17.08 -11.54
N LYS A 168 3.24 -16.13 -11.36
CA LYS A 168 4.45 -15.97 -12.17
C LYS A 168 5.50 -17.03 -11.89
N VAL A 169 5.77 -17.36 -10.62
CA VAL A 169 6.67 -18.46 -10.24
C VAL A 169 6.14 -19.79 -10.75
N ASN A 170 4.84 -20.04 -10.61
CA ASN A 170 4.20 -21.24 -11.16
C ASN A 170 4.33 -21.33 -12.69
N LEU A 171 4.21 -20.20 -13.39
CA LEU A 171 4.44 -20.14 -14.83
C LEU A 171 5.91 -20.47 -15.18
N ALA A 172 6.87 -19.94 -14.42
CA ALA A 172 8.30 -20.23 -14.57
C ALA A 172 8.56 -21.73 -14.48
N LEU A 173 8.10 -22.33 -13.39
CA LEU A 173 8.28 -23.75 -13.10
C LEU A 173 7.72 -24.64 -14.22
N ARG A 174 6.53 -24.31 -14.74
CA ARG A 174 5.91 -25.07 -15.85
C ARG A 174 6.71 -24.96 -17.14
N ARG A 175 7.32 -23.80 -17.43
CA ARG A 175 8.13 -23.62 -18.63
C ARG A 175 9.44 -24.39 -18.54
N CYS A 176 10.15 -24.29 -17.41
CA CYS A 176 11.37 -25.06 -17.17
C CYS A 176 11.12 -26.58 -17.18
N GLN A 177 9.90 -27.04 -16.85
CA GLN A 177 9.50 -28.43 -17.01
C GLN A 177 9.30 -28.86 -18.48
N SER A 178 8.89 -27.93 -19.34
CA SER A 178 8.65 -28.19 -20.76
C SER A 178 9.95 -28.37 -21.56
N GLU A 179 11.07 -27.84 -21.06
CA GLU A 179 12.41 -28.01 -21.63
C GLU A 179 13.08 -29.36 -21.29
N GLY A 180 12.31 -30.33 -20.77
CA GLY A 180 12.76 -31.71 -20.56
C GLY A 180 13.32 -32.01 -19.16
N LYS A 181 13.45 -31.01 -18.28
CA LYS A 181 13.83 -31.22 -16.87
C LYS A 181 12.59 -31.40 -16.00
N LYS A 182 12.38 -32.60 -15.43
CA LYS A 182 11.32 -32.81 -14.42
C LYS A 182 11.82 -32.33 -13.06
N TRP A 183 11.11 -31.38 -12.47
CA TRP A 183 11.42 -30.82 -11.17
C TRP A 183 10.58 -31.50 -10.09
N THR A 184 11.23 -32.07 -9.07
CA THR A 184 10.57 -32.69 -7.92
C THR A 184 10.51 -31.69 -6.76
N ALA A 185 9.55 -31.86 -5.83
CA ALA A 185 9.50 -31.03 -4.61
C ALA A 185 10.82 -31.03 -3.83
N LYS A 186 11.53 -32.16 -3.80
CA LYS A 186 12.87 -32.30 -3.20
C LYS A 186 13.91 -31.38 -3.84
N ASP A 187 13.83 -31.18 -5.16
CA ASP A 187 14.78 -30.34 -5.90
C ASP A 187 14.51 -28.86 -5.62
N VAL A 188 13.25 -28.47 -5.46
CA VAL A 188 12.84 -27.09 -5.12
C VAL A 188 13.16 -26.73 -3.66
N LEU A 189 13.27 -27.72 -2.77
CA LEU A 189 13.73 -27.52 -1.39
C LEU A 189 15.24 -27.24 -1.29
N ASN A 190 16.02 -27.52 -2.34
CA ASN A 190 17.45 -27.25 -2.36
C ASN A 190 17.72 -25.79 -2.81
N PRO A 191 18.37 -24.96 -1.98
CA PRO A 191 18.57 -23.54 -2.27
C PRO A 191 19.44 -23.29 -3.52
N ASN A 192 20.41 -24.18 -3.78
CA ASN A 192 21.26 -24.10 -4.97
C ASN A 192 20.45 -24.27 -6.25
N THR A 193 19.51 -25.21 -6.27
CA THR A 193 18.70 -25.51 -7.43
C THR A 193 17.66 -24.40 -7.69
N VAL A 194 17.18 -23.74 -6.63
CA VAL A 194 16.34 -22.53 -6.73
C VAL A 194 17.16 -21.35 -7.27
N ASN A 195 18.38 -21.15 -6.81
CA ASN A 195 19.27 -20.10 -7.34
C ASN A 195 19.58 -20.32 -8.82
N ASP A 196 19.85 -21.55 -9.23
CA ASP A 196 20.06 -21.88 -10.64
C ASP A 196 18.79 -21.62 -11.47
N LEU A 197 17.61 -21.90 -10.92
CA LEU A 197 16.32 -21.59 -11.56
C LEU A 197 16.06 -20.09 -11.70
N VAL A 198 16.38 -19.30 -10.66
CA VAL A 198 16.26 -17.83 -10.68
C VAL A 198 17.23 -17.19 -11.68
N ARG A 199 18.42 -17.79 -11.82
CA ARG A 199 19.47 -17.36 -12.77
C ARG A 199 19.16 -17.73 -14.22
N LEU A 200 18.21 -18.63 -14.48
CA LEU A 200 17.72 -18.81 -15.84
C LEU A 200 17.01 -17.53 -16.28
N ASP A 201 17.32 -17.05 -17.49
CA ASP A 201 16.71 -15.86 -18.09
C ASP A 201 15.19 -15.87 -17.99
N GLU A 202 14.57 -17.05 -18.07
CA GLU A 202 13.13 -17.24 -17.90
C GLU A 202 12.64 -16.75 -16.53
N GLY A 203 13.33 -17.05 -15.43
CA GLY A 203 12.97 -16.62 -14.08
C GLY A 203 13.08 -15.10 -13.91
N TYR A 204 14.10 -14.49 -14.52
CA TYR A 204 14.31 -13.05 -14.50
C TYR A 204 13.19 -12.30 -15.25
N TYR A 205 12.87 -12.69 -16.50
CA TYR A 205 11.87 -11.99 -17.32
C TYR A 205 10.43 -12.07 -16.80
N ILE A 206 10.14 -13.04 -15.94
CA ILE A 206 8.81 -13.32 -15.41
C ILE A 206 8.30 -12.19 -14.50
N PHE A 207 9.20 -11.42 -13.88
CA PHE A 207 8.86 -10.29 -13.00
C PHE A 207 8.75 -8.94 -13.69
N ARG A 208 8.77 -8.88 -15.04
CA ARG A 208 8.58 -7.64 -15.82
C ARG A 208 7.26 -6.90 -15.57
N SER A 209 6.26 -7.57 -14.98
CA SER A 209 4.96 -6.98 -14.64
C SER A 209 4.90 -6.42 -13.21
N LEU A 210 5.90 -6.73 -12.37
CA LEU A 210 6.00 -6.15 -11.03
C LEU A 210 6.64 -4.77 -11.16
N ARG A 211 5.91 -3.73 -10.74
CA ARG A 211 6.41 -2.36 -10.76
C ARG A 211 7.64 -2.26 -9.84
N ASN A 212 8.63 -1.48 -10.26
CA ASN A 212 9.91 -1.30 -9.57
C ASN A 212 10.81 -2.55 -9.47
N SER A 213 10.46 -3.67 -10.11
CA SER A 213 11.42 -4.77 -10.25
C SER A 213 12.58 -4.35 -11.16
N PRO A 214 13.79 -4.91 -10.99
CA PRO A 214 14.93 -4.61 -11.87
C PRO A 214 14.60 -4.78 -13.36
N VAL A 215 13.85 -5.85 -13.68
CA VAL A 215 13.42 -6.20 -15.04
C VAL A 215 12.40 -5.18 -15.58
N TYR A 216 11.49 -4.69 -14.73
CA TYR A 216 10.54 -3.64 -15.11
C TYR A 216 11.28 -2.35 -15.47
N LEU A 217 12.26 -1.94 -14.65
CA LEU A 217 13.06 -0.73 -14.89
C LEU A 217 13.93 -0.87 -16.14
N GLU A 218 14.57 -2.02 -16.33
CA GLU A 218 15.34 -2.32 -17.54
C GLU A 218 14.46 -2.22 -18.80
N LYS A 219 13.24 -2.77 -18.74
CA LYS A 219 12.27 -2.62 -19.84
C LYS A 219 11.95 -1.16 -20.13
N ARG A 220 11.63 -0.36 -19.11
CA ARG A 220 11.32 1.08 -19.30
C ARG A 220 12.49 1.85 -19.89
N LYS A 221 13.72 1.55 -19.47
CA LYS A 221 14.94 2.09 -20.06
C LYS A 221 15.08 1.71 -21.55
N LYS A 222 14.82 0.45 -21.90
CA LYS A 222 14.83 -0.01 -23.30
C LYS A 222 13.76 0.68 -24.14
N ASP A 223 12.54 0.81 -23.62
CA ASP A 223 11.43 1.50 -24.29
C ASP A 223 11.80 2.97 -24.58
N LEU A 224 12.41 3.67 -23.61
CA LEU A 224 12.88 5.05 -23.79
C LEU A 224 13.96 5.15 -24.88
N PHE A 225 14.96 4.27 -24.88
CA PHE A 225 15.97 4.26 -25.94
C PHE A 225 15.40 3.91 -27.31
N ALA A 226 14.36 3.07 -27.38
CA ALA A 226 13.66 2.79 -28.62
C ALA A 226 12.94 4.04 -29.12
N MET A 227 12.26 4.79 -28.23
CA MET A 227 11.64 6.07 -28.56
C MET A 227 12.66 7.08 -29.07
N ILE A 228 13.83 7.21 -28.43
CA ILE A 228 14.89 8.13 -28.88
C ILE A 228 15.39 7.75 -30.29
N ARG A 229 15.57 6.46 -30.58
CA ARG A 229 16.01 6.00 -31.89
C ARG A 229 14.97 6.20 -33.00
N GLN A 230 13.67 6.09 -32.67
CA GLN A 230 12.58 6.13 -33.65
C GLN A 230 12.00 7.54 -33.84
N LEU A 231 11.82 8.29 -32.75
CA LEU A 231 11.18 9.61 -32.73
C LEU A 231 12.20 10.76 -32.70
N GLY A 232 13.48 10.45 -32.43
CA GLY A 232 14.54 11.44 -32.26
C GLY A 232 14.71 11.88 -30.81
N LEU A 233 15.60 12.85 -30.61
CA LEU A 233 15.90 13.38 -29.28
C LEU A 233 14.69 14.18 -28.75
N PRO A 234 14.17 13.87 -27.55
CA PRO A 234 13.15 14.71 -26.93
C PRO A 234 13.66 16.13 -26.72
N THR A 235 12.89 17.13 -27.16
CA THR A 235 13.24 18.55 -27.02
C THR A 235 12.86 19.09 -25.63
N TRP A 236 11.78 18.56 -25.05
CA TRP A 236 11.24 19.01 -23.77
C TRP A 236 11.09 17.83 -22.81
N PHE A 237 11.51 18.04 -21.57
CA PHE A 237 11.28 17.12 -20.47
C PHE A 237 10.49 17.84 -19.39
N GLY A 238 9.54 17.15 -18.77
CA GLY A 238 8.77 17.68 -17.67
C GLY A 238 8.39 16.58 -16.70
N SER A 239 8.49 16.89 -15.41
CA SER A 239 7.87 16.14 -14.33
C SER A 239 6.55 16.82 -13.96
N LEU A 240 5.54 16.01 -13.66
CA LEU A 240 4.25 16.49 -13.13
C LEU A 240 4.08 15.90 -11.74
N SER A 241 3.89 16.75 -10.74
CA SER A 241 3.57 16.39 -9.36
C SER A 241 2.20 16.96 -8.98
N SER A 242 1.57 16.35 -7.98
CA SER A 242 0.34 16.84 -7.38
C SER A 242 0.64 17.75 -6.20
N ALA A 243 0.06 18.94 -6.19
CA ALA A 243 -0.05 19.81 -5.02
C ALA A 243 -1.50 19.75 -4.52
N ASP A 244 -1.87 18.63 -3.89
CA ASP A 244 -3.28 18.27 -3.63
C ASP A 244 -3.98 19.24 -2.67
N THR A 245 -3.26 19.80 -1.69
CA THR A 245 -3.75 20.80 -0.72
C THR A 245 -4.09 22.13 -1.38
N ASN A 246 -3.51 22.43 -2.54
CA ASN A 246 -3.75 23.66 -3.29
C ASN A 246 -4.89 23.54 -4.31
N TRP A 247 -5.41 22.34 -4.53
CA TRP A 247 -6.50 22.10 -5.48
C TRP A 247 -7.87 22.29 -4.82
N LYS A 248 -8.40 23.52 -4.88
CA LYS A 248 -9.72 23.87 -4.31
C LYS A 248 -10.85 22.95 -4.77
N ASP A 249 -10.87 22.62 -6.07
CA ASP A 249 -11.85 21.68 -6.63
C ASP A 249 -11.72 20.28 -6.00
N LEU A 250 -10.49 19.80 -5.77
CA LEU A 250 -10.24 18.52 -5.12
C LEU A 250 -10.69 18.57 -3.65
N LEU A 251 -10.32 19.61 -2.91
CA LEU A 251 -10.72 19.77 -1.51
C LEU A 251 -12.25 19.83 -1.37
N ARG A 252 -12.94 20.51 -2.28
CA ARG A 252 -14.41 20.55 -2.33
C ARG A 252 -15.01 19.15 -2.56
N ILE A 253 -14.44 18.37 -3.48
CA ILE A 253 -14.85 16.99 -3.74
C ILE A 253 -14.64 16.12 -2.49
N LEU A 254 -13.46 16.23 -1.86
CA LEU A 254 -13.12 15.49 -0.65
C LEU A 254 -14.06 15.83 0.51
N GLY A 255 -14.32 17.12 0.74
CA GLY A 255 -15.27 17.58 1.75
C GLY A 255 -16.68 17.03 1.55
N LYS A 256 -17.15 17.04 0.30
CA LYS A 256 -18.45 16.47 -0.05
C LYS A 256 -18.52 14.96 0.17
N LEU A 257 -17.47 14.23 -0.21
CA LEU A 257 -17.43 12.77 -0.10
C LEU A 257 -17.22 12.27 1.33
N ASN A 258 -16.37 12.95 2.10
CA ASN A 258 -15.89 12.47 3.40
C ASN A 258 -16.63 13.08 4.59
N ASP A 259 -17.04 14.34 4.48
CA ASP A 259 -17.65 15.11 5.56
C ASP A 259 -19.11 15.48 5.26
N GLY A 260 -19.58 15.23 4.03
CA GLY A 260 -20.93 15.59 3.59
C GLY A 260 -21.17 17.10 3.51
N LYS A 261 -20.11 17.91 3.58
CA LYS A 261 -20.16 19.37 3.54
C LYS A 261 -19.69 19.88 2.17
N GLU A 262 -20.45 20.76 1.56
CA GLU A 262 -20.00 21.53 0.41
C GLU A 262 -19.30 22.80 0.89
N TYR A 263 -17.98 22.85 0.72
CA TYR A 263 -17.18 24.03 1.05
C TYR A 263 -17.21 25.06 -0.07
N THR A 264 -17.38 26.32 0.31
CA THR A 264 -17.20 27.47 -0.58
C THR A 264 -15.72 27.79 -0.78
N ASP A 265 -15.36 28.54 -1.83
CA ASP A 265 -13.96 28.89 -2.10
C ASP A 265 -13.34 29.71 -0.96
N ASN A 266 -14.11 30.61 -0.34
CA ASN A 266 -13.64 31.41 0.79
C ASN A 266 -13.32 30.53 2.01
N GLU A 267 -14.19 29.56 2.33
CA GLU A 267 -13.93 28.61 3.43
C GLU A 267 -12.67 27.77 3.17
N LEU A 268 -12.44 27.36 1.92
CA LEU A 268 -11.24 26.57 1.56
C LEU A 268 -9.96 27.40 1.61
N GLU A 269 -10.02 28.70 1.32
CA GLU A 269 -8.89 29.62 1.45
C GLU A 269 -8.54 29.85 2.93
N GLU A 270 -9.56 30.02 3.78
CA GLU A 270 -9.42 30.20 5.23
C GLU A 270 -9.00 28.93 5.98
N MET A 271 -9.15 27.74 5.36
CA MET A 271 -8.73 26.48 5.96
C MET A 271 -7.21 26.44 6.18
N ASP A 272 -6.85 26.05 7.40
CA ASP A 272 -5.48 25.79 7.81
C ASP A 272 -4.87 24.59 7.06
N TRP A 273 -3.54 24.57 6.93
CA TRP A 273 -2.81 23.49 6.26
C TRP A 273 -3.15 22.13 6.87
N HIS A 274 -3.21 22.03 8.20
CA HIS A 274 -3.55 20.79 8.89
C HIS A 274 -4.94 20.26 8.49
N GLN A 275 -5.91 21.16 8.30
CA GLN A 275 -7.26 20.79 7.89
C GLN A 275 -7.29 20.29 6.44
N LYS A 276 -6.54 20.94 5.54
CA LYS A 276 -6.39 20.53 4.14
C LYS A 276 -5.69 19.17 4.04
N SER A 277 -4.58 18.99 4.76
CA SER A 277 -3.83 17.74 4.84
C SER A 277 -4.70 16.60 5.37
N LYS A 278 -5.52 16.84 6.40
CA LYS A 278 -6.47 15.85 6.91
C LYS A 278 -7.49 15.40 5.86
N LEU A 279 -8.02 16.31 5.04
CA LEU A 279 -8.95 15.94 3.96
C LEU A 279 -8.26 15.06 2.90
N VAL A 280 -7.05 15.43 2.49
CA VAL A 280 -6.26 14.70 1.48
C VAL A 280 -5.89 13.30 1.99
N GLN A 281 -5.42 13.20 3.24
CA GLN A 281 -5.04 11.93 3.86
C GLN A 281 -6.23 11.00 4.09
N LYS A 282 -7.41 11.55 4.33
CA LYS A 282 -8.62 10.76 4.59
C LYS A 282 -9.07 9.98 3.36
N ASP A 283 -8.82 10.43 2.13
CA ASP A 283 -9.19 9.68 0.92
C ASP A 283 -8.11 9.78 -0.19
N PRO A 284 -6.99 9.05 -0.04
CA PRO A 284 -5.89 9.08 -0.99
C PRO A 284 -6.27 8.48 -2.35
N VAL A 285 -7.33 7.67 -2.40
CA VAL A 285 -7.84 7.08 -3.65
C VAL A 285 -8.42 8.18 -4.55
N THR A 286 -9.21 9.07 -3.98
CA THR A 286 -9.79 10.19 -4.73
C THR A 286 -8.71 11.15 -5.21
N CYS A 287 -7.72 11.48 -4.37
CA CYS A 287 -6.56 12.30 -4.75
C CYS A 287 -5.81 11.67 -5.95
N SER A 288 -5.46 10.39 -5.85
CA SER A 288 -4.76 9.66 -6.92
C SER A 288 -5.54 9.66 -8.25
N ARG A 289 -6.86 9.48 -8.18
CA ARG A 289 -7.73 9.48 -9.37
C ARG A 289 -7.86 10.88 -9.97
N TYR A 290 -7.95 11.90 -9.13
CA TYR A 290 -8.06 13.27 -9.57
C TYR A 290 -6.77 13.72 -10.25
N PHE A 291 -5.61 13.39 -9.68
CA PHE A 291 -4.31 13.63 -10.31
C PHE A 291 -4.20 12.94 -11.68
N ASP A 292 -4.51 11.64 -11.77
CA ASP A 292 -4.51 10.91 -13.05
C ASP A 292 -5.42 11.58 -14.08
N TYR A 293 -6.64 11.97 -13.68
CA TYR A 293 -7.56 12.71 -14.54
C TYR A 293 -6.96 14.02 -15.05
N ARG A 294 -6.37 14.84 -14.17
CA ARG A 294 -5.74 16.12 -14.55
C ARG A 294 -4.59 15.93 -15.52
N VAL A 295 -3.74 14.92 -15.31
CA VAL A 295 -2.63 14.58 -16.20
C VAL A 295 -3.15 14.13 -17.57
N GLN A 296 -4.18 13.28 -17.63
CA GLN A 296 -4.78 12.85 -18.89
C GLN A 296 -5.41 14.03 -19.65
N GLN A 297 -6.10 14.94 -18.96
CA GLN A 297 -6.65 16.15 -19.58
C GLN A 297 -5.54 17.06 -20.12
N PHE A 298 -4.46 17.26 -19.35
CA PHE A 298 -3.31 18.02 -19.80
C PHE A 298 -2.70 17.42 -21.08
N ILE A 299 -2.44 16.11 -21.10
CA ILE A 299 -1.91 15.42 -22.28
C ILE A 299 -2.85 15.57 -23.48
N ASN A 300 -4.16 15.41 -23.29
CA ASN A 300 -5.12 15.54 -24.39
C ASN A 300 -5.23 16.97 -24.91
N LEU A 301 -5.18 18.00 -24.06
CA LEU A 301 -5.30 19.40 -24.48
C LEU A 301 -4.02 19.95 -25.11
N VAL A 302 -2.85 19.54 -24.59
CA VAL A 302 -1.55 20.09 -25.00
C VAL A 302 -0.92 19.28 -26.13
N LEU A 303 -1.03 17.95 -26.11
CA LEU A 303 -0.29 17.06 -27.02
C LEU A 303 -1.14 16.46 -28.15
N LYS A 304 -2.47 16.35 -27.99
CA LYS A 304 -3.36 15.93 -29.09
C LYS A 304 -3.96 17.16 -29.77
N LYS A 305 -3.29 17.62 -30.83
CA LYS A 305 -3.93 18.42 -31.88
C LYS A 305 -4.61 17.51 -32.90
#